data_AF-A0A7R6W650-F1
#
_entry.id   AF-A0A7R6W650-F1
#
_cell.length_a   1.000
_cell.length_b   1.000
_cell.length_c   1.000
_cell.angle_alpha   90.00
_cell.angle_beta   90.00
_cell.angle_gamma   90.00
#
_symmetry.space_group_name_H-M   'P 1'
#
loop_
_entity.id
_entity.type
_entity.pdbx_description
1 polymer ?
#
loop_
_entity_poly.entity_id
_entity_poly.type
_entity_poly.pdbx_seq_one_letter_code
_entity_poly.pdbx_strand_id
1 'polypeptide(L)'
;MYCQQCGAAIKAGDIFCAECGTKHQQPNESPLSGSTKIIATKKLDISWIFKSIGIFILTFMGVYIVIGFMIFALLGDNSINLNNPMLLTLIIISNLFVFFIGGFISAYLSPGITLKEPAIAVALLATLTNLLTQDIGTSFVAWIIPYFIAYFGAKYGEQLQQVRRA
;
A
#
# COMPACT_ATOMS: atom_id res chain seq x y z
N MET A 1 35.18 -43.34 -3.05
CA MET A 1 33.84 -43.73 -2.54
C MET A 1 33.46 -45.03 -3.23
N TYR A 2 32.59 -45.88 -2.68
CA TYR A 2 32.22 -47.15 -3.31
C TYR A 2 30.76 -47.12 -3.79
N CYS A 3 30.48 -47.74 -4.94
CA CYS A 3 29.13 -47.89 -5.47
C CYS A 3 28.28 -48.73 -4.51
N GLN A 4 27.11 -48.23 -4.12
CA GLN A 4 26.18 -48.99 -3.26
C GLN A 4 25.54 -50.21 -3.95
N GLN A 5 25.62 -50.28 -5.30
CA GLN A 5 24.97 -51.35 -6.07
C GLN A 5 25.95 -52.46 -6.49
N CYS A 6 27.21 -52.14 -6.80
CA CYS A 6 28.20 -53.15 -7.23
C CYS A 6 29.48 -53.17 -6.39
N GLY A 7 29.66 -52.24 -5.45
CA GLY A 7 30.87 -52.16 -4.61
C GLY A 7 32.12 -51.62 -5.29
N ALA A 8 32.06 -51.24 -6.58
CA ALA A 8 33.22 -50.72 -7.31
C ALA A 8 33.66 -49.33 -6.79
N ALA A 9 34.96 -49.03 -6.91
CA ALA A 9 35.52 -47.75 -6.50
C ALA A 9 35.13 -46.64 -7.50
N ILE A 10 34.53 -45.57 -7.00
CA ILE A 10 34.07 -44.39 -7.76
C ILE A 10 34.99 -43.20 -7.45
N LYS A 11 35.40 -42.48 -8.51
CA LYS A 11 36.18 -41.24 -8.39
C LYS A 11 35.27 -40.05 -8.05
N ALA A 12 35.81 -39.08 -7.34
CA ALA A 12 35.06 -37.88 -6.96
C ALA A 12 34.71 -37.07 -8.20
N GLY A 13 33.41 -36.94 -8.50
CA GLY A 13 32.90 -36.21 -9.68
C GLY A 13 32.13 -37.07 -10.68
N ASP A 14 32.21 -38.40 -10.59
CA ASP A 14 31.50 -39.28 -11.52
C ASP A 14 30.00 -39.36 -11.18
N ILE A 15 29.13 -39.07 -12.16
CA ILE A 15 27.66 -39.10 -12.04
C ILE A 15 27.13 -40.55 -12.14
N PHE A 16 27.88 -41.42 -12.81
CA PHE A 16 27.53 -42.81 -13.06
C PHE A 16 28.70 -43.73 -12.72
N CYS A 17 28.41 -44.91 -12.18
CA CYS A 17 29.45 -45.93 -11.99
C CYS A 17 29.89 -46.49 -13.36
N ALA A 18 31.19 -46.46 -13.64
CA ALA A 18 31.75 -46.97 -14.90
C ALA A 18 31.56 -48.49 -15.08
N GLU A 19 31.35 -49.23 -13.99
CA GLU A 19 31.23 -50.70 -14.02
C GLU A 19 29.79 -51.19 -14.17
N CYS A 20 28.82 -50.58 -13.48
CA CYS A 20 27.42 -51.05 -13.50
C CYS A 20 26.43 -50.07 -14.13
N GLY A 21 26.87 -48.86 -14.49
CA GLY A 21 26.01 -47.82 -15.09
C GLY A 21 25.02 -47.16 -14.11
N THR A 22 25.00 -47.54 -12.83
CA THR A 22 24.10 -46.95 -11.84
C THR A 22 24.44 -45.47 -11.61
N LYS A 23 23.40 -44.62 -11.67
CA LYS A 23 23.50 -43.18 -11.39
C LYS A 23 23.59 -42.93 -9.87
N HIS A 24 24.58 -42.17 -9.44
CA HIS A 24 24.70 -41.73 -8.05
C HIS A 24 24.28 -40.26 -7.93
N GLN A 25 23.51 -39.95 -6.89
CA GLN A 25 23.20 -38.56 -6.52
C GLN A 25 24.41 -38.01 -5.77
N GLN A 26 25.09 -37.02 -6.35
CA GLN A 26 26.21 -36.36 -5.68
C GLN A 26 25.69 -35.59 -4.44
N PRO A 27 26.34 -35.71 -3.26
CA PRO A 27 25.89 -34.99 -2.06
C PRO A 27 26.27 -33.50 -2.03
N ASN A 28 26.75 -32.90 -3.13
CA ASN A 28 27.31 -31.54 -3.07
C ASN A 28 26.98 -30.66 -4.28
N GLU A 29 25.74 -30.76 -4.72
CA GLU A 29 25.00 -29.57 -5.15
C GLU A 29 23.84 -29.43 -4.17
N SER A 30 24.12 -28.81 -3.02
CA SER A 30 23.05 -28.12 -2.29
C SER A 30 22.35 -27.28 -3.35
N PRO A 31 21.03 -27.42 -3.56
CA PRO A 31 20.36 -26.58 -4.53
C PRO A 31 20.60 -25.17 -4.03
N LEU A 32 21.49 -24.47 -4.73
CA LEU A 32 21.57 -23.04 -4.75
C LEU A 32 20.19 -22.63 -5.27
N SER A 33 19.27 -22.56 -4.31
CA SER A 33 18.33 -21.51 -4.07
C SER A 33 18.87 -20.23 -4.70
N GLY A 34 18.75 -20.17 -6.02
CA GLY A 34 18.34 -18.97 -6.70
C GLY A 34 17.07 -18.59 -5.99
N SER A 35 17.24 -17.78 -4.95
CA SER A 35 16.22 -17.05 -4.27
C SER A 35 15.59 -16.16 -5.34
N THR A 36 14.71 -16.75 -6.16
CA THR A 36 13.37 -16.20 -6.25
C THR A 36 12.96 -16.11 -4.79
N LYS A 37 13.24 -14.97 -4.16
CA LYS A 37 12.33 -14.43 -3.16
C LYS A 37 10.99 -14.59 -3.85
N ILE A 38 10.29 -15.67 -3.54
CA ILE A 38 8.85 -15.66 -3.46
C ILE A 38 8.66 -14.46 -2.56
N ILE A 39 8.43 -13.31 -3.21
CA ILE A 39 8.08 -12.06 -2.56
C ILE A 39 7.01 -12.53 -1.62
N ALA A 40 7.31 -12.57 -0.32
CA ALA A 40 6.34 -12.95 0.67
C ALA A 40 5.20 -11.98 0.40
N THR A 41 4.16 -12.48 -0.29
CA THR A 41 3.02 -11.69 -0.68
C THR A 41 2.33 -11.49 0.63
N LYS A 42 2.77 -10.45 1.34
CA LYS A 42 2.15 -9.98 2.55
C LYS A 42 0.69 -9.83 2.16
N LYS A 43 -0.13 -10.74 2.68
CA LYS A 43 -1.53 -10.85 2.29
C LYS A 43 -2.13 -9.47 2.49
N LEU A 44 -2.54 -8.82 1.41
CA LEU A 44 -3.28 -7.58 1.50
C LEU A 44 -4.62 -7.96 2.11
N ASP A 45 -4.90 -7.49 3.32
CA ASP A 45 -6.16 -7.77 3.97
C ASP A 45 -7.22 -6.89 3.32
N ILE A 46 -7.84 -7.42 2.24
CA ILE A 46 -8.84 -6.71 1.44
C ILE A 46 -9.97 -6.16 2.32
N SER A 47 -10.33 -6.88 3.38
CA SER A 47 -11.33 -6.45 4.36
C SER A 47 -10.93 -5.14 5.05
N TRP A 48 -9.64 -4.95 5.31
CA TRP A 48 -9.13 -3.71 5.89
C TRP A 48 -9.12 -2.56 4.88
N ILE A 49 -8.86 -2.84 3.60
CA ILE A 49 -8.98 -1.82 2.53
C ILE A 49 -10.40 -1.23 2.52
N PHE A 50 -11.45 -2.06 2.60
CA PHE A 50 -12.82 -1.56 2.67
C PHE A 50 -13.10 -0.74 3.93
N LYS A 51 -12.56 -1.13 5.10
CA LYS A 51 -12.66 -0.33 6.32
C LYS A 51 -11.94 1.01 6.19
N SER A 52 -10.77 1.04 5.55
CA SER A 52 -10.03 2.28 5.29
C SER A 52 -10.80 3.22 4.38
N ILE A 53 -11.45 2.72 3.32
CA ILE A 53 -12.34 3.52 2.45
C ILE A 53 -13.45 4.17 3.29
N GLY A 54 -14.08 3.42 4.19
CA GLY A 54 -15.09 3.97 5.11
C GLY A 54 -14.54 5.08 6.01
N ILE A 55 -13.32 4.93 6.56
CA ILE A 55 -12.65 5.96 7.36
C ILE A 55 -12.38 7.21 6.52
N PHE A 56 -11.95 7.06 5.27
CA PHE A 56 -11.74 8.19 4.35
C PHE A 56 -13.03 8.94 4.04
N ILE A 57 -14.13 8.22 3.76
CA ILE A 57 -15.44 8.85 3.50
C ILE A 57 -15.92 9.59 4.76
N LEU A 58 -15.77 8.99 5.94
CA LEU A 58 -16.18 9.60 7.20
C LEU A 58 -15.35 10.85 7.55
N THR A 59 -14.03 10.80 7.34
CA THR A 59 -13.15 11.96 7.53
C THR A 59 -13.45 13.07 6.53
N PHE A 60 -13.72 12.72 5.27
CA PHE A 60 -14.16 13.68 4.25
C PHE A 60 -15.47 14.36 4.68
N MET A 61 -16.50 13.59 5.02
CA MET A 61 -17.78 14.13 5.47
C MET A 61 -17.62 15.04 6.69
N GLY A 62 -16.85 14.60 7.71
CA GLY A 62 -16.59 15.41 8.91
C GLY A 62 -15.90 16.73 8.61
N VAL A 63 -14.82 16.72 7.83
CA VAL A 63 -14.07 17.93 7.48
C VAL A 63 -14.91 18.90 6.65
N TYR A 64 -15.65 18.40 5.66
CA TYR A 64 -16.51 19.24 4.82
C TYR A 64 -17.69 19.84 5.59
N ILE A 65 -18.27 19.12 6.56
CA ILE A 65 -19.30 19.67 7.45
C ILE A 65 -18.72 20.83 8.28
N VAL A 66 -17.53 20.65 8.87
CA VAL A 66 -16.87 21.69 9.67
C VAL A 66 -16.56 22.92 8.82
N ILE A 67 -16.01 22.73 7.62
CA ILE A 67 -15.71 23.81 6.69
C ILE A 67 -16.99 24.52 6.25
N GLY A 68 -18.04 23.79 5.88
CA GLY A 68 -19.32 24.36 5.49
C GLY A 68 -19.92 25.21 6.61
N PHE A 69 -19.87 24.71 7.85
CA PHE A 69 -20.29 25.47 9.02
C PHE A 69 -19.45 26.72 9.26
N MET A 70 -18.12 26.63 9.15
CA MET A 70 -17.24 27.80 9.30
C MET A 70 -17.50 28.86 8.23
N ILE A 71 -17.65 28.45 6.98
CA ILE A 71 -17.96 29.36 5.86
C ILE A 71 -19.31 30.02 6.10
N PHE A 72 -20.32 29.25 6.49
CA PHE A 72 -21.65 29.78 6.82
C PHE A 72 -21.59 30.80 7.97
N ALA A 73 -20.86 30.49 9.04
CA ALA A 73 -20.71 31.38 10.19
C ALA A 73 -19.92 32.66 9.87
N LEU A 74 -18.91 32.58 8.99
CA LEU A 74 -18.07 33.72 8.63
C LEU A 74 -18.69 34.63 7.59
N LEU A 75 -19.34 34.06 6.57
CA LEU A 75 -19.89 34.84 5.47
C LEU A 75 -21.29 35.34 5.77
N GLY A 76 -22.07 34.63 6.62
CA GLY A 76 -23.40 35.06 7.05
C GLY A 76 -24.41 35.29 5.91
N ASP A 77 -24.03 34.98 4.68
CA ASP A 77 -24.66 35.45 3.46
C ASP A 77 -25.04 34.28 2.56
N ASN A 78 -26.16 34.41 1.85
CA ASN A 78 -26.75 33.33 1.04
C ASN A 78 -26.06 33.18 -0.33
N SER A 79 -25.03 33.98 -0.63
CA SER A 79 -24.38 34.05 -1.94
C SER A 79 -22.97 33.44 -1.94
N ILE A 80 -22.90 32.13 -1.76
CA ILE A 80 -21.61 31.40 -1.84
C ILE A 80 -21.12 31.43 -3.29
N ASN A 81 -20.12 32.27 -3.57
CA ASN A 81 -19.47 32.31 -4.87
C ASN A 81 -18.32 31.28 -4.93
N LEU A 82 -18.61 30.14 -5.58
CA LEU A 82 -17.67 29.03 -5.79
C LEU A 82 -16.45 29.40 -6.66
N ASN A 83 -16.51 30.50 -7.41
CA ASN A 83 -15.42 30.96 -8.25
C ASN A 83 -14.46 31.90 -7.51
N ASN A 84 -14.70 32.19 -6.23
CA ASN A 84 -13.79 33.01 -5.44
C ASN A 84 -12.46 32.24 -5.24
N PRO A 85 -11.29 32.82 -5.62
CA PRO A 85 -10.00 32.15 -5.49
C PRO A 85 -9.67 31.77 -4.03
N MET A 86 -10.19 32.51 -3.05
CA MET A 86 -10.03 32.18 -1.63
C MET A 86 -10.74 30.88 -1.27
N LEU A 87 -11.98 30.69 -1.74
CA LEU A 87 -12.79 29.49 -1.47
C LEU A 87 -12.20 28.27 -2.19
N LEU A 88 -11.75 28.44 -3.45
CA LEU A 88 -11.07 27.40 -4.20
C LEU A 88 -9.79 26.93 -3.48
N THR A 89 -8.95 27.87 -3.02
CA THR A 89 -7.72 27.55 -2.29
C THR A 89 -8.01 26.82 -0.99
N LEU A 90 -9.04 27.26 -0.25
CA LEU A 90 -9.50 26.59 0.97
C LEU A 90 -9.93 25.15 0.71
N ILE A 91 -10.70 24.90 -0.35
CA ILE A 91 -11.15 23.56 -0.73
C ILE A 91 -9.95 22.66 -1.08
N ILE A 92 -8.98 23.19 -1.84
CA ILE A 92 -7.77 22.42 -2.22
C ILE A 92 -6.98 22.05 -0.96
N ILE A 93 -6.67 23.00 -0.08
CA ILE A 93 -5.92 22.74 1.15
C ILE A 93 -6.67 21.74 2.04
N SER A 94 -7.98 21.89 2.15
CA SER A 94 -8.83 21.01 2.95
C SER A 94 -8.81 19.58 2.43
N ASN A 95 -8.86 19.39 1.10
CA ASN A 95 -8.72 18.08 0.49
C ASN A 95 -7.39 17.42 0.83
N LEU A 96 -6.28 18.16 0.73
CA LEU A 96 -4.95 17.65 1.13
C LEU A 96 -4.95 17.24 2.60
N PHE A 97 -5.60 18.03 3.46
CA PHE A 97 -5.71 17.74 4.88
C PHE A 97 -6.53 16.48 5.17
N VAL A 98 -7.64 16.27 4.46
CA VAL A 98 -8.44 15.03 4.53
C VAL A 98 -7.61 13.83 4.13
N PHE A 99 -6.82 13.91 3.05
CA PHE A 99 -5.97 12.79 2.65
C PHE A 99 -4.92 12.45 3.70
N PHE A 100 -4.32 13.48 4.30
CA PHE A 100 -3.34 13.31 5.37
C PHE A 100 -3.97 12.67 6.63
N ILE A 101 -5.08 13.24 7.13
CA ILE A 101 -5.77 12.75 8.33
C ILE A 101 -6.35 11.36 8.10
N GLY A 102 -7.00 11.12 6.96
CA GLY A 102 -7.56 9.82 6.61
C GLY A 102 -6.48 8.75 6.56
N GLY A 103 -5.33 9.05 5.95
CA GLY A 103 -4.17 8.15 5.92
C GLY A 103 -3.63 7.88 7.31
N PHE A 104 -3.50 8.93 8.12
CA PHE A 104 -3.07 8.85 9.52
C PHE A 104 -3.98 7.98 10.38
N ILE A 105 -5.29 8.27 10.41
CA ILE A 105 -6.27 7.53 11.21
C ILE A 105 -6.36 6.08 10.75
N SER A 106 -6.38 5.85 9.43
CA SER A 106 -6.45 4.49 8.88
C SER A 106 -5.23 3.66 9.23
N ALA A 107 -4.02 4.24 9.26
CA ALA A 107 -2.82 3.53 9.68
C ALA A 107 -2.79 3.31 11.20
N TYR A 108 -3.18 4.32 11.98
CA TYR A 108 -3.25 4.24 13.43
C TYR A 108 -4.18 3.13 13.93
N LEU A 109 -5.32 2.92 13.25
CA LEU A 109 -6.29 1.88 13.58
C LEU A 109 -5.94 0.49 13.00
N SER A 110 -4.98 0.40 12.07
CA SER A 110 -4.68 -0.85 11.37
C SER A 110 -4.09 -1.92 12.28
N PRO A 111 -4.59 -3.16 12.33
CA PRO A 111 -4.04 -4.20 13.19
C PRO A 111 -2.60 -4.62 12.83
N GLY A 112 -2.04 -4.19 11.69
CA GLY A 112 -0.65 -4.48 11.29
C GLY A 112 0.09 -3.32 10.61
N ILE A 113 1.41 -3.49 10.42
CA ILE A 113 2.32 -2.55 9.73
C ILE A 113 1.99 -2.49 8.22
N THR A 114 0.87 -1.88 7.83
CA THR A 114 0.36 -1.89 6.45
C THR A 114 0.27 -0.49 5.85
N LEU A 115 1.42 0.15 5.61
CA LEU A 115 1.51 1.46 4.92
C LEU A 115 0.81 1.49 3.55
N LYS A 116 0.72 0.34 2.88
CA LYS A 116 0.23 0.25 1.50
C LYS A 116 -1.29 0.31 1.41
N GLU A 117 -2.02 -0.17 2.41
CA GLU A 117 -3.48 -0.29 2.37
C GLU A 117 -4.19 1.06 2.28
N PRO A 118 -3.92 2.05 3.17
CA PRO A 118 -4.55 3.36 3.06
C PRO A 118 -4.15 4.11 1.78
N ALA A 119 -2.90 3.96 1.33
CA ALA A 119 -2.44 4.59 0.10
C ALA A 119 -3.11 3.99 -1.16
N ILE A 120 -3.30 2.66 -1.20
CA ILE A 120 -4.06 1.97 -2.26
C ILE A 120 -5.53 2.39 -2.21
N ALA A 121 -6.12 2.50 -1.03
CA ALA A 121 -7.51 2.95 -0.89
C ALA A 121 -7.72 4.35 -1.47
N VAL A 122 -6.81 5.29 -1.20
CA VAL A 122 -6.85 6.64 -1.79
C VAL A 122 -6.65 6.62 -3.29
N ALA A 123 -5.70 5.83 -3.79
CA ALA A 123 -5.51 5.67 -5.22
C ALA A 123 -6.80 5.16 -5.89
N LEU A 124 -7.44 4.13 -5.32
CA LEU A 124 -8.70 3.58 -5.82
C LEU A 124 -9.82 4.63 -5.77
N LEU A 125 -9.96 5.35 -4.66
CA LEU A 125 -10.99 6.39 -4.53
C LEU A 125 -10.79 7.50 -5.57
N ALA A 126 -9.56 8.00 -5.71
CA ALA A 126 -9.21 9.05 -6.67
C ALA A 126 -9.38 8.58 -8.12
N THR A 127 -9.03 7.33 -8.42
CA THR A 127 -9.26 6.75 -9.76
C THR A 127 -10.74 6.66 -10.08
N LEU A 128 -11.56 6.23 -9.12
CA LEU A 128 -13.00 6.10 -9.31
C LEU A 128 -13.67 7.47 -9.46
N THR A 129 -13.31 8.45 -8.64
CA THR A 129 -13.84 9.81 -8.74
C THR A 129 -13.45 10.47 -10.07
N ASN A 130 -12.20 10.33 -10.52
CA ASN A 130 -11.78 10.94 -11.79
C ASN A 130 -12.38 10.25 -13.00
N LEU A 131 -12.54 8.92 -12.98
CA LEU A 131 -13.25 8.19 -14.02
C LEU A 131 -14.69 8.69 -14.21
N LEU A 132 -15.30 9.18 -13.13
CA LEU A 132 -16.66 9.73 -13.15
C LEU A 132 -16.72 11.22 -13.51
N THR A 133 -15.62 11.98 -13.44
CA THR A 133 -15.68 13.45 -13.44
C THR A 133 -14.71 14.17 -14.39
N GLN A 134 -13.61 13.55 -14.85
CA GLN A 134 -12.57 14.25 -15.61
C GLN A 134 -11.99 13.44 -16.77
N ASP A 135 -11.40 14.17 -17.73
CA ASP A 135 -10.56 13.60 -18.79
C ASP A 135 -9.30 12.92 -18.23
N ILE A 136 -8.84 11.89 -18.93
CA ILE A 136 -7.72 11.01 -18.53
C ILE A 136 -6.42 11.80 -18.31
N GLY A 137 -6.24 12.95 -18.97
CA GLY A 137 -5.00 13.76 -18.93
C GLY A 137 -4.77 14.51 -17.62
N THR A 138 -5.80 15.17 -17.06
CA THR A 138 -5.68 15.89 -15.77
C THR A 138 -5.65 14.93 -14.58
N SER A 139 -6.02 13.69 -14.81
CA SER A 139 -6.18 12.66 -13.78
C SER A 139 -4.87 12.20 -13.15
N PHE A 140 -3.75 12.21 -13.88
CA PHE A 140 -2.48 11.68 -13.35
C PHE A 140 -1.88 12.52 -12.22
N VAL A 141 -1.84 13.84 -12.38
CA VAL A 141 -1.33 14.75 -11.32
C VAL A 141 -2.25 14.70 -10.11
N ALA A 142 -3.56 14.62 -10.36
CA ALA A 142 -4.58 14.46 -9.32
C ALA A 142 -4.49 13.14 -8.56
N TRP A 143 -3.79 12.11 -9.06
CA TRP A 143 -3.61 10.84 -8.35
C TRP A 143 -2.32 10.77 -7.54
N ILE A 144 -1.24 11.35 -8.09
CA ILE A 144 0.08 11.28 -7.48
C ILE A 144 0.11 12.06 -6.16
N ILE A 145 -0.39 13.29 -6.17
CA ILE A 145 -0.29 14.19 -5.00
C ILE A 145 -1.06 13.61 -3.79
N PRO A 146 -2.35 13.24 -3.90
CA PRO A 146 -3.09 12.66 -2.78
C PRO A 146 -2.49 11.35 -2.29
N TYR A 147 -1.98 10.50 -3.19
CA TYR A 147 -1.34 9.24 -2.82
C TYR A 147 -0.14 9.47 -1.89
N PHE A 148 0.77 10.38 -2.27
CA PHE A 148 1.94 10.67 -1.44
C PHE A 148 1.55 11.29 -0.10
N ILE A 149 0.58 12.19 -0.08
CA ILE A 149 0.11 12.82 1.16
C ILE A 149 -0.52 11.79 2.10
N ALA A 150 -1.39 10.92 1.58
CA ALA A 150 -1.98 9.84 2.35
C ALA A 150 -0.94 8.83 2.84
N TYR A 151 0.07 8.54 2.03
CA TYR A 151 1.20 7.70 2.42
C TYR A 151 2.01 8.32 3.56
N PHE A 152 2.30 9.62 3.50
CA PHE A 152 2.96 10.34 4.60
C PHE A 152 2.12 10.32 5.87
N GLY A 153 0.81 10.62 5.77
CA GLY A 153 -0.12 10.50 6.90
C GLY A 153 -0.09 9.11 7.52
N ALA A 154 -0.15 8.07 6.69
CA ALA A 154 -0.08 6.68 7.14
C ALA A 154 1.25 6.35 7.84
N LYS A 155 2.37 6.87 7.34
CA LYS A 155 3.69 6.69 7.96
C LYS A 155 3.74 7.28 9.37
N TYR A 156 3.20 8.47 9.58
CA TYR A 156 3.10 9.07 10.91
C TYR A 156 2.16 8.28 11.83
N GLY A 157 1.01 7.83 11.31
CA GLY A 157 0.06 7.02 12.07
C GLY A 157 0.66 5.70 12.57
N GLU A 158 1.47 5.05 11.73
CA GLU A 158 2.17 3.81 12.09
C GLU A 158 3.22 4.05 13.18
N GLN A 159 4.02 5.12 13.09
CA GLN A 159 5.03 5.43 14.11
C GLN A 159 4.41 5.57 15.51
N LEU A 160 3.28 6.27 15.62
CA LEU A 160 2.55 6.39 16.89
C LEU A 160 1.95 5.06 17.36
N GLN A 161 1.53 4.22 16.41
CA GLN A 161 1.04 2.90 16.74
C GLN A 161 2.14 2.00 17.32
N GLN A 162 3.37 2.07 16.79
CA GLN A 162 4.52 1.34 17.32
C GLN A 162 4.83 1.76 18.76
N VAL A 163 4.77 3.07 19.06
CA VAL A 163 4.93 3.58 20.43
C VAL A 163 3.85 3.06 21.37
N ARG A 164 2.60 2.94 20.93
CA ARG A 164 1.51 2.38 21.75
C ARG A 164 1.70 0.89 22.07
N ARG A 165 2.41 0.15 21.22
CA ARG A 165 2.66 -1.29 21.38
C ARG A 165 3.97 -1.62 22.12
N ALA A 166 4.86 -0.64 22.28
CA ALA A 166 6.11 -0.75 23.02
C ALA A 166 5.89 -0.52 24.52
#